data_AF-A0A9D8P4G3-F1
#
_entry.id   AF-A0A9D8P4G3-F1
#
_cell.length_a   1.000
_cell.length_b   1.000
_cell.length_c   1.000
_cell.angle_alpha   90.00
_cell.angle_beta   90.00
_cell.angle_gamma   90.00
#
_symmetry.space_group_name_H-M   'P 1'
#
loop_
_entity.id
_entity.type
_entity.pdbx_description
1 polymer ?
#
loop_
_entity_poly.entity_id
_entity_poly.type
_entity_poly.pdbx_seq_one_letter_code
_entity_poly.pdbx_strand_id
1 'polypeptide(L)'
;MASISGSIMGDEYIESYYFCDRCQVYTVEVYHDRFLGEEDVSIQGPVLKPEGDAKVELIRQCSEPWNKKCRCEAHRTYFQGWLD
;
A
#
# COMPACT_ATOMS: atom_id res chain seq x y z
N MET A 1 -3.53 1.36 -11.66
CA MET A 1 -2.94 1.83 -10.40
C MET A 1 -3.89 1.51 -9.27
N ALA A 2 -3.36 1.17 -8.11
CA ALA A 2 -4.12 1.07 -6.87
C ALA A 2 -3.20 1.55 -5.74
N SER A 3 -3.76 2.22 -4.75
CA SER A 3 -3.03 2.67 -3.58
C SER A 3 -3.82 2.35 -2.33
N ILE A 4 -3.11 2.17 -1.21
CA ILE A 4 -3.72 1.92 0.09
C ILE A 4 -2.96 2.69 1.17
N SER A 5 -3.69 3.25 2.12
CA SER A 5 -3.14 3.96 3.28
C SER A 5 -3.46 3.21 4.58
N GLY A 6 -2.52 3.18 5.52
CA GLY A 6 -2.69 2.58 6.83
C GLY A 6 -1.94 3.34 7.91
N SER A 7 -2.57 3.50 9.07
CA SER A 7 -1.93 4.02 10.29
C SER A 7 -1.34 2.87 11.10
N ILE A 8 -0.03 2.94 11.38
CA ILE A 8 0.72 1.95 12.16
C ILE A 8 1.59 2.70 13.18
N MET A 9 1.36 2.49 14.47
CA MET A 9 2.08 3.13 15.56
C MET A 9 2.09 4.66 15.49
N GLY A 10 1.02 5.26 14.95
CA GLY A 10 0.88 6.70 14.74
C GLY A 10 1.46 7.23 13.43
N ASP A 11 2.26 6.45 12.72
CA ASP A 11 2.76 6.78 11.38
C ASP A 11 1.73 6.40 10.31
N GLU A 12 1.70 7.14 9.20
CA GLU A 12 0.91 6.79 8.02
C GLU A 12 1.81 6.21 6.91
N TYR A 13 1.42 5.03 6.44
CA TYR A 13 2.05 4.37 5.30
C TYR A 13 1.09 4.38 4.13
N ILE A 14 1.53 4.90 2.99
CA ILE A 14 0.79 4.88 1.73
C ILE A 14 1.59 4.08 0.72
N GLU A 15 1.04 2.96 0.27
CA GLU A 15 1.66 2.11 -0.75
C GLU A 15 0.90 2.23 -2.07
N SER A 16 1.59 2.64 -3.14
CA SER A 16 1.03 2.88 -4.48
C SER A 16 1.65 1.94 -5.52
N TYR A 17 0.81 1.18 -6.20
CA TYR A 17 1.22 0.15 -7.18
C TYR A 17 1.08 0.66 -8.62
N TYR A 18 2.19 0.62 -9.35
CA TYR A 18 2.32 1.01 -10.75
C TYR A 18 2.73 -0.19 -11.60
N PHE A 19 1.83 -0.66 -12.48
CA PHE A 19 2.13 -1.75 -13.41
C PHE A 19 2.80 -1.22 -14.68
N CYS A 20 3.93 -1.82 -15.07
CA CYS A 20 4.55 -1.58 -16.37
C CYS A 20 4.20 -2.70 -17.35
N ASP A 21 3.39 -2.40 -18.36
CA ASP A 21 2.96 -3.39 -19.36
C ASP A 21 4.10 -3.90 -20.26
N ARG A 22 5.16 -3.10 -20.46
CA ARG A 22 6.32 -3.56 -21.26
C ARG A 22 7.20 -4.54 -20.49
N CYS A 23 7.41 -4.27 -19.20
CA CYS A 23 8.27 -5.09 -18.36
C CYS A 23 7.50 -6.23 -17.67
N GLN A 24 6.16 -6.19 -17.69
CA GLN A 24 5.26 -7.13 -17.01
C GLN A 24 5.57 -7.26 -15.50
N VAL A 25 5.94 -6.15 -14.85
CA VAL A 25 6.22 -6.08 -13.41
C VAL A 25 5.58 -4.84 -12.80
N TYR A 26 5.42 -4.86 -11.48
CA TYR A 26 4.99 -3.73 -10.69
C TYR A 26 6.18 -3.00 -10.06
N THR A 27 6.04 -1.69 -9.95
CA THR A 27 6.83 -0.83 -9.07
C THR A 27 5.90 -0.32 -7.98
N VAL A 28 6.37 -0.34 -6.74
CA VAL A 28 5.62 0.12 -5.57
C VAL A 28 6.31 1.35 -5.02
N GLU A 29 5.57 2.43 -4.87
CA GLU A 29 6.01 3.61 -4.13
C GLU A 29 5.45 3.51 -2.72
N VAL A 30 6.32 3.63 -1.72
CA VAL A 30 5.95 3.66 -0.31
C VAL A 30 6.26 5.04 0.22
N TYR A 31 5.22 5.79 0.51
CA TYR A 31 5.29 7.06 1.20
C TYR A 31 5.04 6.84 2.69
N HIS A 32 5.97 7.27 3.52
CA HIS A 32 5.94 7.13 4.97
C HIS A 32 5.86 8.52 5.60
N ASP A 33 4.65 8.90 6.00
CA ASP A 33 4.39 10.09 6.81
C ASP A 33 4.60 9.74 8.28
N ARG A 34 5.69 10.24 8.84
CA ARG A 34 6.10 9.92 10.21
C ARG A 34 5.43 10.86 11.18
N PHE A 35 4.89 10.31 12.26
CA PHE A 35 4.37 11.11 13.37
C PHE A 35 5.45 12.01 13.98
N LEU A 36 6.69 11.51 14.02
CA LEU A 36 7.87 12.26 14.46
C LEU A 36 8.99 12.13 13.43
N GLY A 37 9.48 13.27 12.94
CA GLY A 37 10.60 13.35 12.01
C GLY A 37 10.18 13.86 10.63
N GLU A 38 11.01 13.57 9.64
CA GLU A 38 10.75 13.92 8.23
C GLU A 38 10.01 12.78 7.52
N GLU A 39 9.15 13.14 6.57
CA GLU A 39 8.54 12.20 5.64
C GLU A 39 9.60 11.54 4.76
N ASP A 40 9.37 10.28 4.37
CA ASP A 40 10.27 9.53 3.49
C ASP A 40 9.50 8.90 2.34
N VAL A 41 10.15 8.81 1.18
CA VAL A 41 9.60 8.13 0.00
C VAL A 41 10.60 7.09 -0.47
N SER A 42 10.15 5.84 -0.55
CA SER A 42 10.95 4.74 -1.08
C SER A 42 10.27 4.08 -2.26
N ILE A 43 11.06 3.70 -3.26
CA ILE A 43 10.57 2.97 -4.44
C ILE A 43 11.06 1.52 -4.34
N GLN A 44 10.12 0.59 -4.37
CA GLN A 44 10.35 -0.84 -4.29
C GLN A 44 10.00 -1.52 -5.62
N GLY A 45 10.79 -2.53 -5.98
CA GLY A 45 10.58 -3.34 -7.16
C GLY A 45 11.86 -3.95 -7.71
N PRO A 46 11.77 -4.80 -8.74
CA PRO A 46 10.54 -5.19 -9.43
C PRO A 46 9.70 -6.21 -8.65
N VAL A 47 8.39 -5.97 -8.54
CA VAL A 47 7.42 -6.94 -8.00
C VAL A 47 6.81 -7.73 -9.15
N LEU A 48 6.73 -9.06 -9.04
CA LEU A 48 6.20 -9.88 -10.12
C LEU A 48 4.70 -9.61 -10.31
N LYS A 49 4.25 -9.68 -11.56
CA LYS A 49 2.84 -9.44 -11.91
C LYS A 49 1.84 -10.23 -11.04
N PRO A 50 1.98 -11.53 -10.78
CA PRO A 50 1.02 -12.26 -9.94
C PRO A 50 0.95 -11.73 -8.50
N GLU A 51 2.08 -11.33 -7.93
CA GLU A 51 2.15 -10.81 -6.57
C GLU A 51 1.52 -9.41 -6.49
N GLY A 52 1.85 -8.55 -7.45
CA GLY A 52 1.25 -7.21 -7.54
C GLY A 52 -0.24 -7.24 -7.88
N ASP A 53 -0.67 -8.15 -8.77
CA ASP A 53 -2.09 -8.35 -9.09
C ASP A 53 -2.87 -8.76 -7.83
N ALA A 54 -2.34 -9.69 -7.02
CA ALA A 54 -2.97 -10.11 -5.77
C ALA A 54 -3.11 -8.95 -4.76
N LYS A 55 -2.07 -8.09 -4.66
CA LYS A 55 -2.11 -6.89 -3.80
C LYS A 55 -3.14 -5.88 -4.31
N VAL A 56 -3.13 -5.57 -5.60
CA VAL A 56 -4.09 -4.65 -6.23
C VAL A 56 -5.52 -5.15 -6.09
N GLU A 57 -5.75 -6.45 -6.24
CA GLU A 57 -7.08 -7.05 -6.10
C GLU A 57 -7.58 -6.96 -4.66
N LEU A 58 -6.71 -7.20 -3.66
CA LEU A 58 -7.02 -6.99 -2.25
C LEU A 58 -7.38 -5.53 -1.95
N ILE A 59 -6.59 -4.57 -2.45
CA ILE A 59 -6.85 -3.13 -2.25
C ILE A 59 -8.23 -2.74 -2.80
N ARG A 60 -8.61 -3.28 -3.96
CA ARG A 60 -9.92 -3.01 -4.62
C ARG A 60 -11.13 -3.51 -3.85
N GLN A 61 -10.96 -4.37 -2.85
CA GLN A 61 -12.04 -4.83 -1.99
C GLN A 61 -12.47 -3.76 -0.96
N CYS A 62 -11.66 -2.71 -0.75
CA CYS A 62 -12.07 -1.56 0.05
C CYS A 62 -12.67 -0.46 -0.82
N SER A 63 -13.78 0.14 -0.36
CA SER A 63 -14.38 1.31 -1.00
C SER A 63 -13.59 2.60 -0.75
N GLU A 64 -12.78 2.64 0.31
CA GLU A 64 -12.01 3.81 0.74
C GLU A 64 -10.57 3.43 1.10
N PRO A 65 -9.77 2.91 0.15
CA PRO A 65 -8.40 2.45 0.43
C PRO A 65 -7.45 3.57 0.84
N TRP A 66 -7.78 4.84 0.59
CA TRP A 66 -7.02 6.01 1.05
C TRP A 66 -7.29 6.37 2.52
N ASN A 67 -8.28 5.76 3.17
CA ASN A 67 -8.62 6.08 4.55
C ASN A 67 -7.68 5.33 5.52
N LYS A 68 -6.66 6.02 6.03
CA LYS A 68 -5.69 5.47 7.00
C LYS A 68 -6.28 4.87 8.28
N LYS A 69 -7.51 5.28 8.64
CA LYS A 69 -8.26 4.79 9.80
C LYS A 69 -9.21 3.63 9.45
N CYS A 70 -9.25 3.19 8.20
CA CYS A 70 -10.07 2.05 7.78
C CYS A 70 -9.55 0.76 8.41
N ARG A 71 -10.47 -0.09 8.85
CA ARG A 71 -10.18 -1.39 9.51
C ARG A 71 -10.99 -2.53 8.89
N CYS A 72 -11.41 -2.39 7.63
CA CYS A 72 -12.07 -3.48 6.92
C CYS A 72 -11.12 -4.68 6.74
N GLU A 73 -11.67 -5.83 6.35
CA GLU A 73 -10.87 -7.05 6.17
C GLU A 73 -9.75 -6.85 5.15
N ALA A 74 -9.96 -6.08 4.08
CA ALA A 74 -8.92 -5.77 3.10
C ALA A 74 -7.71 -5.07 3.74
N HIS A 75 -7.94 -4.02 4.55
CA HIS A 75 -6.87 -3.31 5.26
C HIS A 75 -6.18 -4.18 6.30
N ARG A 76 -6.95 -4.94 7.09
CA ARG A 76 -6.42 -5.84 8.12
C ARG A 76 -5.55 -6.94 7.51
N THR A 77 -5.99 -7.54 6.40
CA THR A 77 -5.22 -8.54 5.66
C THR A 77 -4.00 -7.91 5.01
N TYR A 78 -4.13 -6.73 4.42
CA TYR A 78 -3.03 -6.04 3.74
C TYR A 78 -1.88 -5.72 4.70
N PHE A 79 -2.19 -5.07 5.81
CA PHE A 79 -1.25 -4.65 6.85
C PHE A 79 -1.06 -5.72 7.95
N GLN A 80 -1.52 -6.96 7.72
CA GLN A 80 -1.31 -8.11 8.61
C GLN A 80 -1.69 -7.86 10.09
N GLY A 81 -2.72 -7.05 10.33
CA GLY A 81 -3.20 -6.73 11.68
C GLY A 81 -2.38 -5.70 12.47
N TRP A 82 -1.41 -5.02 11.85
CA TRP A 82 -0.57 -4.01 12.51
C TRP A 82 -1.21 -2.61 12.60
N LEU A 83 -2.44 -2.46 12.13
CA LEU A 83 -3.15 -1.19 12.12
C LEU A 83 -3.56 -0.77 13.54
N ASP A 84 -3.45 0.53 13.84
CA ASP A 84 -3.79 1.13 15.14
C ASP A 84 -5.26 0.93 15.60
#